data_AF-A0A4P6F7N4-F1
#
_entry.id   AF-A0A4P6F7N4-F1
#
_cell.length_a   1.000
_cell.length_b   1.000
_cell.length_c   1.000
_cell.angle_alpha   90.00
_cell.angle_beta   90.00
_cell.angle_gamma   90.00
#
_symmetry.space_group_name_H-M   'P 1'
#
loop_
_entity.id
_entity.type
_entity.pdbx_description
1 polymer ?
#
loop_
_entity_poly.entity_id
_entity_poly.type
_entity_poly.pdbx_seq_one_letter_code
_entity_poly.pdbx_strand_id
1 'polypeptide(L)'
;MSNAPEQPGDKPADDVDLRSVVDPASVRRAPRYKGFLVTGGIVGFVAGLALGLYLLATYDPSRDQYMDKPGVWLTVTVAATTTVAILLAGLLATILDRRSLKRWSAQHDIRQDAEPGV
;
A
#
# COMPACT_ATOMS: atom_id res chain seq x y z
N MET A 1 -45.75 36.06 42.54
CA MET A 1 -44.96 34.82 42.44
C MET A 1 -44.54 34.71 40.97
N SER A 2 -43.31 35.11 40.65
CA SER A 2 -42.77 35.06 39.29
C SER A 2 -42.24 33.66 39.00
N ASN A 3 -42.77 33.00 37.97
CA ASN A 3 -42.21 31.76 37.45
C ASN A 3 -40.98 32.08 36.59
N ALA A 4 -39.82 31.55 36.98
CA ALA A 4 -38.64 31.50 36.13
C ALA A 4 -38.81 30.34 35.12
N PRO A 5 -38.37 30.49 33.86
CA PRO A 5 -38.34 29.36 32.94
C PRO A 5 -37.19 28.42 33.34
N GLU A 6 -37.54 27.17 33.68
CA GLU A 6 -36.58 26.08 33.81
C GLU A 6 -35.84 25.91 32.47
N GLN A 7 -34.52 26.10 32.52
CA GLN A 7 -33.64 25.88 31.39
C GLN A 7 -33.51 24.37 31.18
N PRO A 8 -33.87 23.82 30.00
CA PRO A 8 -33.89 22.39 29.79
C PRO A 8 -32.45 21.86 29.74
N GLY A 9 -32.07 21.17 30.80
CA GLY A 9 -31.21 19.99 30.78
C GLY A 9 -29.86 20.16 30.10
N ASP A 10 -28.88 20.57 30.90
CA ASP A 10 -27.50 20.11 30.76
C ASP A 10 -27.49 18.57 30.91
N LYS A 11 -27.71 17.86 29.81
CA LYS A 11 -27.54 16.41 29.77
C LYS A 11 -26.04 16.18 29.72
N PRO A 12 -25.43 15.48 30.70
CA PRO A 12 -24.04 15.08 30.57
C PRO A 12 -23.95 14.29 29.27
N ALA A 13 -23.02 14.68 28.40
CA ALA A 13 -22.71 13.92 27.20
C ALA A 13 -22.40 12.51 27.68
N ASP A 14 -23.32 11.58 27.43
CA ASP A 14 -23.10 10.16 27.64
C ASP A 14 -21.77 9.83 27.00
N ASP A 15 -20.93 9.12 27.73
CA ASP A 15 -19.62 8.65 27.27
C ASP A 15 -19.90 7.60 26.18
N VAL A 16 -20.24 8.08 24.97
CA VAL A 16 -20.60 7.23 23.84
C VAL A 16 -19.33 6.48 23.48
N ASP A 17 -19.27 5.20 23.85
CA ASP A 17 -18.19 4.31 23.43
C ASP A 17 -18.19 4.29 21.90
N LEU A 18 -17.27 5.04 21.29
CA LEU A 18 -17.14 5.21 19.85
C LEU A 18 -17.02 3.87 19.11
N ARG A 19 -16.60 2.79 19.81
CA ARG A 19 -16.54 1.44 19.27
C ARG A 19 -17.91 0.82 19.00
N SER A 20 -18.96 1.31 19.66
CA SER A 20 -20.35 0.87 19.46
C SER A 20 -21.04 1.54 18.28
N VAL A 21 -20.57 2.73 17.88
CA VAL A 21 -21.13 3.52 16.77
C VAL A 21 -20.36 3.29 15.46
N VAL A 22 -19.08 2.95 15.56
CA VAL A 22 -18.25 2.64 14.40
C VAL A 22 -18.41 1.16 14.06
N ASP A 23 -19.17 0.88 13.00
CA ASP A 23 -19.19 -0.44 12.37
C ASP A 23 -17.75 -0.81 11.95
N PRO A 24 -17.14 -1.87 12.51
CA PRO A 24 -15.79 -2.31 12.12
C PRO A 24 -15.71 -2.70 10.64
N ALA A 25 -16.83 -3.06 10.00
CA ALA A 25 -16.91 -3.32 8.57
C ALA A 25 -16.84 -2.03 7.72
N SER A 26 -17.18 -0.87 8.30
CA SER A 26 -16.98 0.46 7.71
C SER A 26 -15.51 0.90 7.76
N VAL A 27 -14.72 0.35 8.69
CA VAL A 27 -13.28 0.60 8.76
C VAL A 27 -12.56 -0.22 7.70
N ARG A 28 -12.54 0.31 6.46
CA ARG A 28 -11.78 -0.25 5.33
C ARG A 28 -10.35 -0.52 5.79
N ARG A 29 -9.98 -1.80 5.96
CA ARG A 29 -8.62 -2.20 6.32
C ARG A 29 -7.62 -1.56 5.37
N ALA A 30 -6.57 -0.95 5.92
CA ALA A 30 -5.51 -0.33 5.13
C ALA A 30 -5.02 -1.34 4.06
N PRO A 31 -5.01 -0.96 2.77
CA PRO A 31 -4.61 -1.85 1.70
C PRO A 31 -3.19 -2.38 1.94
N ARG A 32 -3.00 -3.71 1.82
CA ARG A 32 -1.73 -4.37 2.18
C ARG A 32 -0.62 -4.19 1.12
N TYR A 33 -0.43 -2.97 0.61
CA TYR A 33 0.61 -2.65 -0.38
C TYR A 33 2.04 -2.83 0.17
N LYS A 34 2.20 -2.73 1.49
CA LYS A 34 3.50 -2.84 2.17
C LYS A 34 4.24 -4.14 1.82
N GLY A 35 3.53 -5.28 1.74
CA GLY A 35 4.16 -6.56 1.41
C GLY A 35 4.74 -6.59 0.00
N PHE A 36 4.01 -6.04 -0.97
CA PHE A 36 4.48 -5.96 -2.36
C PHE A 36 5.67 -5.01 -2.52
N LEU A 37 5.62 -3.83 -1.88
CA LEU A 37 6.73 -2.87 -1.95
C LEU A 37 8.01 -3.43 -1.31
N VAL A 38 7.90 -4.08 -0.14
CA VAL A 38 9.04 -4.74 0.52
C VAL A 38 9.60 -5.86 -0.34
N THR A 39 8.74 -6.71 -0.90
CA THR A 39 9.17 -7.81 -1.78
C THR A 39 9.86 -7.28 -3.04
N GLY A 40 9.27 -6.28 -3.70
CA GLY A 40 9.88 -5.62 -4.85
C GLY A 40 11.23 -4.98 -4.52
N GLY A 41 11.35 -4.36 -3.35
CA GLY A 41 12.61 -3.80 -2.86
C GLY A 41 13.68 -4.86 -2.65
N ILE A 42 13.36 -5.96 -1.97
CA ILE A 42 14.30 -7.07 -1.74
C ILE A 42 14.74 -7.68 -3.07
N VAL A 43 13.78 -8.02 -3.94
CA VAL A 43 14.08 -8.62 -5.25
C VAL A 43 14.91 -7.69 -6.12
N GLY A 44 14.54 -6.41 -6.20
CA GLY A 44 15.25 -5.41 -6.99
C GLY A 44 16.65 -5.10 -6.47
N PHE A 45 16.84 -5.13 -5.13
CA PHE A 45 18.14 -4.96 -4.50
C PHE A 45 19.06 -6.15 -4.79
N VAL A 46 18.57 -7.38 -4.63
CA VAL A 46 19.34 -8.60 -4.94
C VAL A 46 19.69 -8.67 -6.42
N ALA A 47 18.74 -8.40 -7.31
CA ALA A 47 18.98 -8.35 -8.75
C ALA A 47 19.95 -7.23 -9.14
N GLY A 48 19.83 -6.06 -8.49
CA GLY A 48 20.71 -4.92 -8.68
C GLY A 48 22.14 -5.20 -8.26
N LEU A 49 22.34 -5.85 -7.13
CA LEU A 49 23.66 -6.28 -6.67
C LEU A 49 24.25 -7.32 -7.61
N ALA A 50 23.47 -8.34 -8.00
CA ALA A 50 23.93 -9.37 -8.92
C ALA A 50 24.37 -8.75 -10.26
N LEU A 51 23.55 -7.87 -10.85
CA LEU A 51 23.84 -7.20 -12.09
C LEU A 51 25.02 -6.22 -11.96
N GLY A 52 25.02 -5.37 -10.94
CA GLY A 52 26.06 -4.38 -10.73
C GLY A 52 27.42 -5.01 -10.45
N LEU A 53 27.47 -6.08 -9.65
CA LEU A 53 28.70 -6.84 -9.39
C LEU A 53 29.16 -7.60 -10.62
N TYR A 54 28.23 -8.15 -11.42
CA TYR A 54 28.56 -8.79 -12.69
C TYR A 54 29.22 -7.78 -13.65
N LEU A 55 28.62 -6.60 -13.84
CA LEU A 55 29.18 -5.55 -14.69
C LEU A 55 30.57 -5.10 -14.22
N LEU A 56 30.76 -4.99 -12.90
CA LEU A 56 32.05 -4.64 -12.32
C LEU A 56 33.09 -5.75 -12.53
N ALA A 57 32.70 -7.01 -12.43
CA ALA A 57 33.59 -8.15 -12.64
C ALA A 57 34.02 -8.31 -14.11
N THR A 58 33.19 -7.87 -15.05
CA THR A 58 33.47 -7.92 -16.50
C THR A 58 34.09 -6.64 -17.06
N TYR A 59 34.30 -5.62 -16.22
CA TYR A 59 34.80 -4.31 -16.64
C TYR A 59 36.23 -4.38 -17.17
N ASP A 60 36.45 -3.83 -18.37
CA ASP A 60 37.77 -3.71 -18.99
C ASP A 60 38.08 -2.22 -19.28
N PRO A 61 39.05 -1.61 -18.56
CA PRO A 61 39.41 -0.20 -18.75
C PRO A 61 39.84 0.17 -20.17
N SER A 62 40.31 -0.79 -20.96
CA SER A 62 40.74 -0.55 -22.34
C SER A 62 39.58 -0.40 -23.32
N ARG A 63 38.39 -0.94 -22.98
CA ARG A 63 37.19 -0.97 -23.81
C ARG A 63 36.07 -0.09 -23.26
N ASP A 64 35.95 -0.01 -21.95
CA ASP A 64 34.81 0.58 -21.24
C ASP A 64 35.13 2.01 -20.75
N GLN A 65 35.63 2.85 -21.64
CA GLN A 65 36.11 4.20 -21.33
C GLN A 65 35.03 5.14 -20.78
N TYR A 66 33.75 4.80 -20.92
CA TYR A 66 32.63 5.58 -20.36
C TYR A 66 32.35 5.28 -18.88
N MET A 67 33.04 4.31 -18.29
CA MET A 67 32.86 3.85 -16.92
C MET A 67 33.96 4.44 -16.01
N ASP A 68 34.10 5.77 -16.01
CA ASP A 68 35.13 6.49 -15.26
C ASP A 68 35.13 6.23 -13.74
N LYS A 69 33.99 5.80 -13.19
CA LYS A 69 33.78 5.59 -11.75
C LYS A 69 33.01 4.29 -11.48
N PRO A 70 33.69 3.13 -11.38
CA PRO A 70 33.02 1.84 -11.20
C PRO A 70 32.11 1.77 -9.96
N GLY A 71 32.49 2.43 -8.87
CA GLY A 71 31.65 2.49 -7.66
C GLY A 71 30.34 3.26 -7.84
N VAL A 72 30.34 4.31 -8.69
CA VAL A 72 29.12 5.06 -9.01
C VAL A 72 28.19 4.19 -9.84
N TRP A 73 28.71 3.46 -10.80
CA TRP A 73 27.91 2.56 -11.62
C TRP A 73 27.26 1.44 -10.83
N LEU A 74 27.97 0.83 -9.89
CA LEU A 74 27.40 -0.17 -8.99
C LEU A 74 26.21 0.41 -8.21
N THR A 75 26.41 1.56 -7.57
CA THR A 75 25.37 2.18 -6.72
C THR A 75 24.17 2.65 -7.54
N VAL A 76 24.38 3.26 -8.71
CA VAL A 76 23.32 3.69 -9.62
C VAL A 76 22.55 2.49 -10.17
N THR A 77 23.23 1.41 -10.57
CA THR A 77 22.59 0.19 -11.06
C THR A 77 21.69 -0.42 -9.99
N VAL A 78 22.21 -0.59 -8.78
CA VAL A 78 21.44 -1.12 -7.63
C VAL A 78 20.24 -0.22 -7.33
N ALA A 79 20.44 1.10 -7.27
CA ALA A 79 19.36 2.05 -6.99
C ALA A 79 18.28 2.02 -8.08
N ALA A 80 18.68 2.00 -9.35
CA ALA A 80 17.77 1.99 -10.50
C ALA A 80 16.95 0.69 -10.54
N THR A 81 17.59 -0.48 -10.46
CA THR A 81 16.89 -1.77 -10.48
C THR A 81 15.96 -1.92 -9.28
N THR A 82 16.38 -1.49 -8.09
CA THR A 82 15.56 -1.51 -6.88
C THR A 82 14.33 -0.62 -7.05
N THR A 83 14.52 0.61 -7.55
CA THR A 83 13.42 1.56 -7.78
C THR A 83 12.41 0.99 -8.77
N VAL A 84 12.88 0.47 -9.91
CA VAL A 84 12.01 -0.13 -10.93
C VAL A 84 11.25 -1.33 -10.36
N ALA A 85 11.90 -2.22 -9.62
CA ALA A 85 11.25 -3.37 -9.01
C ALA A 85 10.18 -2.98 -7.97
N ILE A 86 10.44 -1.96 -7.14
CA ILE A 86 9.45 -1.42 -6.20
C ILE A 86 8.25 -0.85 -6.95
N LEU A 87 8.47 -0.08 -8.01
CA LEU A 87 7.41 0.50 -8.82
C LEU A 87 6.55 -0.58 -9.50
N LEU A 88 7.18 -1.60 -10.07
CA LEU A 88 6.48 -2.73 -10.69
C LEU A 88 5.69 -3.54 -9.66
N ALA A 89 6.26 -3.81 -8.49
CA ALA A 89 5.58 -4.52 -7.42
C ALA A 89 4.40 -3.69 -6.87
N GLY A 90 4.58 -2.38 -6.70
CA GLY A 90 3.54 -1.44 -6.31
C GLY A 90 2.41 -1.40 -7.34
N LEU A 91 2.73 -1.30 -8.63
CA LEU A 91 1.78 -1.35 -9.72
C LEU A 91 0.98 -2.67 -9.70
N LEU A 92 1.66 -3.81 -9.56
CA LEU A 92 1.00 -5.11 -9.46
C LEU A 92 0.07 -5.17 -8.25
N ALA A 93 0.48 -4.62 -7.10
CA ALA A 93 -0.34 -4.53 -5.91
C ALA A 93 -1.61 -3.70 -6.14
N THR A 94 -1.51 -2.57 -6.84
CA THR A 94 -2.68 -1.73 -7.17
C THR A 94 -3.66 -2.42 -8.12
N ILE A 95 -3.16 -3.19 -9.09
CA ILE A 95 -4.00 -3.95 -10.03
C ILE A 95 -4.75 -5.05 -9.28
N LEU A 96 -4.08 -5.74 -8.35
CA LEU A 96 -4.69 -6.81 -7.55
C LEU A 96 -5.74 -6.26 -6.57
N ASP A 97 -5.49 -5.10 -5.94
CA ASP A 97 -6.46 -4.46 -5.04
C ASP A 97 -7.74 -4.06 -5.79
N ARG A 98 -7.60 -3.47 -6.99
CA ARG A 98 -8.74 -3.12 -7.86
C ARG A 98 -9.59 -4.33 -8.23
N ARG A 99 -8.98 -5.50 -8.49
CA ARG A 99 -9.70 -6.73 -8.82
C ARG A 99 -10.44 -7.31 -7.62
N SER A 100 -9.93 -7.13 -6.41
CA SER A 100 -10.54 -7.64 -5.17
C SER A 100 -11.88 -6.95 -4.89
N LEU A 101 -11.94 -5.61 -5.02
CA LEU A 101 -13.15 -4.84 -4.75
C LEU A 101 -14.31 -5.19 -5.70
N LYS A 102 -14.01 -5.43 -6.98
CA LYS A 102 -15.02 -5.80 -7.98
C LYS A 102 -15.67 -7.16 -7.71
N ARG A 103 -14.95 -8.09 -7.05
CA ARG A 103 -15.51 -9.40 -6.66
C ARG A 103 -16.43 -9.29 -5.46
N TRP A 104 -16.10 -8.44 -4.50
CA TRP A 104 -16.91 -8.21 -3.31
C TRP A 104 -18.25 -7.53 -3.61
N SER A 105 -18.31 -6.59 -4.57
CA SER A 105 -19.58 -5.98 -4.98
C SER A 105 -20.52 -6.98 -5.67
N ALA A 106 -19.99 -7.80 -6.58
CA ALA A 106 -20.78 -8.79 -7.30
C ALA A 106 -21.40 -9.86 -6.37
N GLN A 107 -20.76 -10.16 -5.24
CA GLN A 107 -21.25 -11.16 -4.30
C GLN A 107 -22.30 -10.60 -3.31
N HIS A 108 -22.28 -9.29 -3.04
CA HIS A 108 -23.36 -8.65 -2.27
C HIS A 108 -24.65 -8.54 -3.09
N ASP A 109 -24.57 -8.15 -4.36
CA ASP A 109 -25.76 -8.07 -5.23
C ASP A 109 -26.48 -9.42 -5.30
N ILE A 110 -25.76 -10.52 -5.58
CA ILE A 110 -26.34 -11.88 -5.64
C ILE A 110 -26.99 -12.30 -4.31
N ARG A 111 -26.41 -11.90 -3.18
CA ARG A 111 -26.93 -12.26 -1.85
C ARG A 111 -28.16 -11.43 -1.47
N GLN A 112 -28.22 -10.18 -1.92
CA GLN A 112 -29.35 -9.28 -1.71
C GLN A 112 -30.54 -9.67 -2.60
N ASP A 113 -30.28 -10.18 -3.81
CA ASP A 113 -31.30 -10.76 -4.69
C ASP A 113 -31.86 -12.10 -4.16
N ALA A 114 -31.07 -12.82 -3.34
CA ALA A 114 -31.46 -14.10 -2.75
C ALA A 114 -32.31 -13.96 -1.47
N GLU A 115 -32.29 -12.80 -0.79
CA GLU A 115 -33.17 -12.49 0.34
C GLU A 115 -34.14 -11.35 -0.04
N PRO A 116 -35.22 -11.65 -0.78
CA PRO A 116 -36.24 -10.65 -1.07
C PRO A 116 -36.98 -10.30 0.21
N GLY A 117 -36.60 -9.15 0.79
CA GLY A 117 -37.40 -8.34 1.73
C GLY A 117 -38.17 -9.08 2.82
N VAL A 118 -37.67 -9.01 4.05
CA VAL A 118 -38.56 -8.89 5.22
C VAL A 118 -39.23 -7.53 5.20
#